data_AF-A0A497I761-F1
#
_entry.id   AF-A0A497I761-F1
#
_cell.length_a   1.000
_cell.length_b   1.000
_cell.length_c   1.000
_cell.angle_alpha   90.00
_cell.angle_beta   90.00
_cell.angle_gamma   90.00
#
_symmetry.space_group_name_H-M   'P 1'
#
loop_
_entity.id
_entity.type
_entity.pdbx_description
1 polymer ?
#
loop_
_entity_poly.entity_id
_entity_poly.type
_entity_poly.pdbx_seq_one_letter_code
_entity_poly.pdbx_strand_id
1 'polypeptide(L)'
;TWDEVVKYKSKVVEDYFKLKHDLDSVSGVDSLTDFEILAIAYDRLYEADEMIKEASKAINALNKSAACDNLGYADVRLMTVYTWYSMVNRGNLSFDEDELYSSADYALSRAREVCSYAQFLSFLPEKADQLMDQSEELIQSGRYIYSMFKSYQATAICRINMETVGLDNNTLKIKVSNDINVTREKLCKEQRKGIIPIMAMSYLEYAQSFYNNGDYVNAVVYLTYAKEFAYFTEQIAYDLGIIVHIRNKPLIPRSFGIDSYVLYLLLFLLGLGIGVLYRAVRM
;
A
#
# COMPACT_ATOMS: atom_id res chain seq x y z
N THR A 1 16.18 -26.52 -28.70
CA THR A 1 15.08 -27.48 -28.96
C THR A 1 13.98 -27.33 -27.91
N TRP A 2 12.97 -28.18 -27.88
CA TRP A 2 12.03 -28.24 -26.73
C TRP A 2 12.73 -28.75 -25.46
N ASP A 3 13.69 -29.66 -25.62
CA ASP A 3 14.49 -30.16 -24.49
C ASP A 3 15.23 -29.04 -23.76
N GLU A 4 15.77 -28.06 -24.49
CA GLU A 4 16.41 -26.88 -23.92
C GLU A 4 15.41 -26.04 -23.11
N VAL A 5 14.18 -25.85 -23.60
CA VAL A 5 13.15 -25.06 -22.91
C VAL A 5 12.71 -25.75 -21.62
N VAL A 6 12.49 -27.07 -21.67
CA VAL A 6 12.12 -27.85 -20.49
C VAL A 6 13.26 -27.87 -19.47
N LYS A 7 14.51 -28.07 -19.92
CA LYS A 7 15.69 -28.00 -19.05
C LYS A 7 15.84 -26.63 -18.40
N TYR A 8 15.63 -25.56 -19.17
CA TYR A 8 15.70 -24.20 -18.67
C TYR A 8 14.59 -23.92 -17.64
N LYS A 9 13.36 -24.35 -17.89
CA LYS A 9 12.28 -24.29 -16.91
C LYS A 9 12.65 -24.99 -15.61
N SER A 10 13.23 -26.19 -15.67
CA SER A 10 13.65 -26.92 -14.46
C SER A 10 14.63 -26.12 -13.61
N LYS A 11 15.61 -25.45 -14.25
CA LYS A 11 16.54 -24.54 -13.56
C LYS A 11 15.80 -23.38 -12.89
N VAL A 12 14.92 -22.68 -13.63
CA VAL A 12 14.15 -21.54 -13.09
C VAL A 12 13.27 -21.96 -11.91
N VAL A 13 12.66 -23.14 -11.98
CA VAL A 13 11.86 -23.70 -10.87
C VAL A 13 12.73 -24.04 -9.64
N GLU A 14 13.92 -24.58 -9.85
CA GLU A 14 14.89 -24.85 -8.78
C GLU A 14 15.32 -23.54 -8.09
N ASP A 15 15.68 -22.53 -8.87
CA ASP A 15 16.06 -21.19 -8.38
C ASP A 15 14.90 -20.56 -7.58
N TYR A 16 13.66 -20.70 -8.06
CA TYR A 16 12.46 -20.24 -7.35
C TYR A 16 12.33 -20.87 -5.97
N PHE A 17 12.39 -22.21 -5.87
CA PHE A 17 12.22 -22.89 -4.58
C PHE A 17 13.36 -22.60 -3.61
N LYS A 18 14.58 -22.44 -4.11
CA LYS A 18 15.73 -22.02 -3.30
C LYS A 18 15.51 -20.63 -2.71
N LEU A 19 15.18 -19.64 -3.55
CA LEU A 19 14.95 -18.26 -3.10
C LEU A 19 13.74 -18.15 -2.16
N LYS A 20 12.68 -18.92 -2.44
CA LYS A 20 11.53 -19.01 -1.54
C LYS A 20 11.92 -19.52 -0.16
N HIS A 21 12.70 -20.60 -0.11
CA HIS A 21 13.21 -21.14 1.15
C HIS A 21 14.08 -20.11 1.89
N ASP A 22 14.96 -19.41 1.19
CA ASP A 22 15.83 -18.40 1.78
C ASP A 22 15.02 -17.23 2.38
N LEU A 23 13.98 -16.76 1.69
CA LEU A 23 13.07 -15.72 2.18
C LEU A 23 12.24 -16.21 3.38
N ASP A 24 11.61 -17.38 3.28
CA ASP A 24 10.80 -17.96 4.35
C ASP A 24 11.65 -18.32 5.59
N SER A 25 12.98 -18.39 5.47
CA SER A 25 13.92 -18.59 6.59
C SER A 25 14.26 -17.33 7.39
N VAL A 26 13.82 -16.15 6.95
CA VAL A 26 14.07 -14.89 7.65
C VAL A 26 13.15 -14.77 8.86
N SER A 27 13.69 -14.99 10.06
CA SER A 27 12.94 -14.93 11.32
C SER A 27 12.90 -13.54 11.97
N GLY A 28 13.64 -12.56 11.43
CA GLY A 28 13.71 -11.21 11.97
C GLY A 28 14.59 -10.29 11.11
N VAL A 29 14.37 -8.99 11.27
CA VAL A 29 15.07 -7.93 10.53
C VAL A 29 15.65 -6.87 11.47
N ASP A 30 16.52 -5.99 10.98
CA ASP A 30 17.09 -4.91 11.80
C ASP A 30 16.29 -3.60 11.71
N SER A 31 15.55 -3.41 10.63
CA SER A 31 14.85 -2.15 10.36
C SER A 31 13.53 -2.33 9.61
N LEU A 32 12.72 -1.28 9.62
CA LEU A 32 11.55 -1.19 8.77
C LEU A 32 11.89 -1.17 7.27
N THR A 33 13.06 -0.66 6.90
CA THR A 33 13.52 -0.72 5.52
C THR A 33 13.75 -2.16 5.07
N ASP A 34 14.32 -3.00 5.94
CA ASP A 34 14.47 -4.44 5.65
C ASP A 34 13.10 -5.12 5.48
N PHE A 35 12.08 -4.68 6.22
CA PHE A 35 10.70 -5.14 6.03
C PHE A 35 10.16 -4.80 4.62
N GLU A 36 10.37 -3.56 4.17
CA GLU A 36 9.97 -3.16 2.81
C GLU A 36 10.72 -3.96 1.75
N ILE A 37 12.01 -4.19 1.95
CA ILE A 37 12.84 -5.01 1.07
C ILE A 37 12.29 -6.44 0.98
N LEU A 38 11.90 -7.05 2.10
CA LEU A 38 11.26 -8.37 2.10
C LEU A 38 9.92 -8.36 1.37
N ALA A 39 9.07 -7.34 1.58
CA ALA A 39 7.81 -7.22 0.87
C ALA A 39 8.00 -7.15 -0.66
N ILE A 40 8.97 -6.36 -1.13
CA ILE A 40 9.34 -6.28 -2.54
C ILE A 40 9.88 -7.63 -3.05
N ALA A 41 10.77 -8.27 -2.28
CA ALA A 41 11.35 -9.56 -2.65
C ALA A 41 10.27 -10.64 -2.79
N TYR A 42 9.32 -10.71 -1.85
CA TYR A 42 8.17 -11.60 -1.96
C TYR A 42 7.35 -11.28 -3.21
N ASP A 43 7.05 -10.01 -3.49
CA ASP A 43 6.28 -9.66 -4.68
C ASP A 43 6.92 -10.16 -5.97
N ARG A 44 8.24 -9.96 -6.12
CA ARG A 44 8.98 -10.46 -7.29
C ARG A 44 9.03 -11.98 -7.35
N LEU A 45 9.09 -12.65 -6.20
CA LEU A 45 9.07 -14.11 -6.13
C LEU A 45 7.73 -14.66 -6.64
N TYR A 46 6.61 -14.05 -6.25
CA TYR A 46 5.28 -14.46 -6.69
C TYR A 46 4.99 -14.10 -8.14
N GLU A 47 5.46 -12.94 -8.63
CA GLU A 47 5.44 -12.66 -10.07
C GLU A 47 6.21 -13.73 -10.86
N ALA A 48 7.36 -14.19 -10.37
CA ALA A 48 8.08 -15.28 -11.00
C ALA A 48 7.28 -16.59 -11.02
N ASP A 49 6.59 -16.94 -9.93
CA ASP A 49 5.71 -18.12 -9.88
C ASP A 49 4.56 -18.05 -10.91
N GLU A 50 3.90 -16.90 -11.02
CA GLU A 50 2.87 -16.67 -12.04
C GLU A 50 3.44 -16.89 -13.46
N MET A 51 4.63 -16.33 -13.75
CA MET A 51 5.27 -16.50 -15.06
C MET A 51 5.72 -17.95 -15.32
N ILE A 52 6.18 -18.68 -14.30
CA ILE A 52 6.49 -20.12 -14.40
C ILE A 52 5.23 -20.94 -14.74
N LYS A 53 4.09 -20.60 -14.14
CA LYS A 53 2.78 -21.22 -14.43
C LYS A 53 2.36 -20.93 -15.87
N GLU A 54 2.47 -19.69 -16.34
CA GLU A 54 2.15 -19.33 -17.73
C GLU A 54 3.09 -20.00 -18.74
N ALA A 55 4.40 -20.07 -18.44
CA ALA A 55 5.35 -20.82 -19.24
C ALA A 55 4.95 -22.31 -19.34
N SER A 56 4.46 -22.90 -18.25
CA SER A 56 3.99 -24.29 -18.24
C SER A 56 2.79 -24.50 -19.15
N LYS A 57 1.82 -23.58 -19.12
CA LYS A 57 0.66 -23.58 -20.02
C LYS A 57 1.12 -23.46 -21.49
N ALA A 58 2.06 -22.56 -21.77
CA ALA A 58 2.60 -22.35 -23.11
C ALA A 58 3.36 -23.58 -23.65
N ILE A 59 4.14 -24.27 -22.80
CA ILE A 59 4.81 -25.54 -23.16
C ILE A 59 3.75 -26.60 -23.54
N ASN A 60 2.70 -26.75 -22.73
CA ASN A 60 1.63 -27.71 -22.99
C ASN A 60 0.86 -27.38 -24.28
N ALA A 61 0.72 -26.10 -24.60
CA ALA A 61 0.11 -25.61 -25.84
C ALA A 61 1.07 -25.62 -27.05
N LEU A 62 2.31 -26.13 -26.89
CA LEU A 62 3.37 -26.13 -27.91
C LEU A 62 3.69 -24.73 -28.45
N ASN A 63 3.46 -23.69 -27.66
CA ASN A 63 3.82 -22.31 -28.00
C ASN A 63 5.20 -21.98 -27.42
N LYS A 64 6.24 -22.25 -28.21
CA LYS A 64 7.64 -22.11 -27.76
C LYS A 64 8.03 -20.67 -27.45
N SER A 65 7.56 -19.69 -28.24
CA SER A 65 7.88 -18.27 -28.01
C SER A 65 7.35 -17.82 -26.66
N ALA A 66 6.04 -18.04 -26.42
CA ALA A 66 5.43 -17.66 -25.16
C ALA A 66 6.05 -18.40 -23.96
N ALA A 67 6.46 -19.66 -24.12
CA ALA A 67 7.19 -20.37 -23.09
C ALA A 67 8.53 -19.72 -22.77
N CYS A 68 9.34 -19.39 -23.79
CA CYS A 68 10.62 -18.71 -23.61
C CYS A 68 10.45 -17.31 -22.99
N ASP A 69 9.47 -16.54 -23.45
CA ASP A 69 9.21 -15.18 -22.96
C ASP A 69 8.87 -15.20 -21.46
N ASN A 70 7.91 -16.04 -21.07
CA ASN A 70 7.52 -16.18 -19.67
C ASN A 70 8.67 -16.70 -18.78
N LEU A 71 9.46 -17.67 -19.26
CA LEU A 71 10.63 -18.15 -18.51
C LEU A 71 11.72 -17.08 -18.38
N GLY A 72 11.95 -16.28 -19.41
CA GLY A 72 12.88 -15.16 -19.36
C GLY A 72 12.44 -14.10 -18.35
N TYR A 73 11.14 -13.75 -18.36
CA TYR A 73 10.57 -12.85 -17.35
C TYR A 73 10.69 -13.40 -15.93
N ALA A 74 10.38 -14.69 -15.73
CA ALA A 74 10.53 -15.34 -14.44
C ALA A 74 11.98 -15.27 -13.92
N ASP A 75 12.97 -15.59 -14.76
CA ASP A 75 14.39 -15.58 -14.38
C ASP A 75 14.85 -14.16 -13.97
N VAL A 76 14.47 -13.13 -14.73
CA VAL A 76 14.74 -11.73 -14.37
C VAL A 76 14.10 -11.35 -13.04
N ARG A 77 12.89 -11.85 -12.75
CA ARG A 77 12.22 -11.62 -11.47
C ARG A 77 12.96 -12.30 -10.32
N LEU A 78 13.40 -13.54 -10.48
CA LEU A 78 14.22 -14.24 -9.49
C LEU A 78 15.57 -13.55 -9.24
N MET A 79 16.23 -13.02 -10.28
CA MET A 79 17.43 -12.18 -10.11
C MET A 79 17.14 -10.92 -9.29
N THR A 80 15.97 -10.33 -9.47
CA THR A 80 15.52 -9.15 -8.71
C THR A 80 15.22 -9.52 -7.25
N VAL A 81 14.61 -10.69 -7.00
CA VAL A 81 14.44 -11.24 -5.65
C VAL A 81 15.78 -11.33 -4.94
N TYR A 82 16.76 -11.98 -5.57
CA TYR A 82 18.10 -12.13 -5.00
C TYR A 82 18.74 -10.77 -4.68
N THR A 83 18.60 -9.79 -5.59
CA THR A 83 19.16 -8.45 -5.42
C THR A 83 18.57 -7.75 -4.19
N TRP A 84 17.24 -7.72 -4.06
CA TRP A 84 16.59 -7.12 -2.90
C TRP A 84 16.91 -7.88 -1.63
N TYR A 85 16.74 -9.19 -1.64
CA TYR A 85 17.00 -10.05 -0.48
C TYR A 85 18.44 -9.90 0.03
N SER A 86 19.43 -9.70 -0.85
CA SER A 86 20.83 -9.49 -0.46
C SER A 86 21.09 -8.21 0.35
N MET A 87 20.13 -7.27 0.34
CA MET A 87 20.20 -6.02 1.10
C MET A 87 19.56 -6.12 2.49
N VAL A 88 18.88 -7.24 2.80
CA VAL A 88 18.23 -7.45 4.09
C VAL A 88 19.27 -7.68 5.17
N ASN A 89 19.28 -6.82 6.19
CA ASN A 89 20.05 -7.06 7.41
C ASN A 89 19.21 -7.88 8.40
N ARG A 90 19.75 -9.05 8.77
CA ARG A 90 19.09 -9.96 9.70
C ARG A 90 19.28 -9.45 11.13
N GLY A 91 18.17 -9.28 11.83
CA GLY A 91 18.14 -8.58 13.10
C GLY A 91 17.23 -9.16 14.16
N ASN A 92 17.10 -8.40 15.25
CA ASN A 92 16.31 -8.78 16.42
C ASN A 92 14.87 -8.26 16.39
N LEU A 93 14.47 -7.48 15.38
CA LEU A 93 13.08 -7.13 15.18
C LEU A 93 12.35 -8.39 14.70
N SER A 94 11.83 -9.14 15.66
CA SER A 94 10.98 -10.29 15.41
C SER A 94 9.55 -9.83 15.15
N PHE A 95 8.86 -10.57 14.30
CA PHE A 95 7.45 -10.32 14.02
C PHE A 95 6.61 -11.20 14.93
N ASP A 96 5.71 -10.58 15.68
CA ASP A 96 4.61 -11.32 16.29
C ASP A 96 3.60 -11.68 15.18
N GLU A 97 3.23 -12.96 15.13
CA GLU A 97 2.36 -13.48 14.07
C GLU A 97 0.94 -12.91 14.17
N ASP A 98 0.43 -12.68 15.39
CA ASP A 98 -0.89 -12.10 15.62
C ASP A 98 -0.91 -10.60 15.25
N GLU A 99 0.18 -9.87 15.50
CA GLU A 99 0.36 -8.49 15.05
C GLU A 99 0.36 -8.42 13.51
N LEU A 100 1.15 -9.28 12.84
CA LEU A 100 1.19 -9.32 11.38
C LEU A 100 -0.16 -9.68 10.77
N TYR A 101 -0.87 -10.66 11.35
CA TYR A 101 -2.22 -11.02 10.93
C TYR A 101 -3.16 -9.81 11.04
N SER A 102 -3.14 -9.12 12.20
CA SER A 102 -4.00 -7.96 12.45
C SER A 102 -3.72 -6.82 11.46
N SER A 103 -2.44 -6.56 11.15
CA SER A 103 -2.06 -5.54 10.16
C SER A 103 -2.49 -5.93 8.74
N ALA A 104 -2.39 -7.21 8.37
CA ALA A 104 -2.84 -7.72 7.07
C ALA A 104 -4.36 -7.63 6.91
N ASP A 105 -5.12 -8.06 7.92
CA ASP A 105 -6.58 -7.96 7.93
C ASP A 105 -7.06 -6.50 7.87
N TYR A 106 -6.39 -5.60 8.60
CA TYR A 106 -6.65 -4.16 8.52
C TYR A 106 -6.38 -3.61 7.11
N ALA A 107 -5.25 -3.96 6.50
CA ALA A 107 -4.89 -3.50 5.17
C ALA A 107 -5.90 -3.98 4.11
N LEU A 108 -6.33 -5.25 4.19
CA LEU A 108 -7.33 -5.81 3.29
C LEU A 108 -8.71 -5.15 3.49
N SER A 109 -9.13 -4.95 4.74
CA SER A 109 -10.37 -4.26 5.07
C SER A 109 -10.40 -2.85 4.50
N ARG A 110 -9.29 -2.10 4.64
CA ARG A 110 -9.17 -0.76 4.05
C ARG A 110 -9.21 -0.81 2.52
N ALA A 111 -8.57 -1.78 1.89
CA ALA A 111 -8.63 -1.95 0.43
C ALA A 111 -10.07 -2.17 -0.04
N ARG A 112 -10.82 -3.03 0.65
CA ARG A 112 -12.24 -3.29 0.38
C ARG A 112 -13.09 -2.02 0.48
N GLU A 113 -12.88 -1.22 1.52
CA GLU A 113 -13.59 0.06 1.70
C GLU A 113 -13.33 1.02 0.54
N VAL A 114 -12.05 1.24 0.20
CA VAL A 114 -11.65 2.15 -0.87
C VAL A 114 -12.16 1.66 -2.23
N CYS A 115 -12.06 0.36 -2.50
CA CYS A 115 -12.50 -0.21 -3.76
C CYS A 115 -14.04 -0.26 -3.89
N SER A 116 -14.77 -0.47 -2.79
CA SER A 116 -16.23 -0.31 -2.77
C SER A 116 -16.64 1.13 -3.11
N TYR A 117 -15.92 2.11 -2.58
CA TYR A 117 -16.15 3.51 -2.91
C TYR A 117 -15.79 3.85 -4.37
N ALA A 118 -14.67 3.32 -4.88
CA ALA A 118 -14.29 3.47 -6.29
C ALA A 118 -15.35 2.86 -7.23
N GLN A 119 -15.85 1.66 -6.91
CA GLN A 119 -16.94 1.01 -7.65
C GLN A 119 -18.20 1.86 -7.67
N PHE A 120 -18.54 2.50 -6.55
CA PHE A 120 -19.70 3.38 -6.47
C PHE A 120 -19.55 4.65 -7.33
N LEU A 121 -18.35 5.24 -7.39
CA LEU A 121 -18.10 6.47 -8.15
C LEU A 121 -17.95 6.25 -9.65
N SER A 122 -17.34 5.13 -10.06
CA SER A 122 -17.00 4.84 -11.45
C SER A 122 -17.14 3.36 -11.75
N PHE A 123 -16.06 2.60 -11.55
CA PHE A 123 -15.99 1.17 -11.72
C PHE A 123 -14.84 0.62 -10.88
N LEU A 124 -14.94 -0.66 -10.51
CA LEU A 124 -13.85 -1.38 -9.86
C LEU A 124 -12.84 -1.84 -10.92
N PRO A 125 -11.56 -1.41 -10.88
CA PRO A 125 -10.57 -1.96 -11.78
C PRO A 125 -10.38 -3.46 -11.50
N GLU A 126 -10.47 -4.29 -12.54
CA GLU A 126 -10.33 -5.76 -12.43
C GLU A 126 -9.04 -6.16 -11.69
N LYS A 127 -7.93 -5.45 -11.96
CA LYS A 127 -6.66 -5.72 -11.28
C LYS A 127 -6.73 -5.48 -9.77
N ALA A 128 -7.50 -4.49 -9.32
CA ALA A 128 -7.67 -4.24 -7.88
C ALA A 128 -8.47 -5.35 -7.21
N ASP A 129 -9.52 -5.85 -7.88
CA ASP A 129 -10.32 -6.99 -7.43
C ASP A 129 -9.45 -8.25 -7.26
N GLN A 130 -8.68 -8.59 -8.29
CA GLN A 130 -7.72 -9.70 -8.25
C GLN A 130 -6.71 -9.58 -7.11
N LEU A 131 -6.20 -8.38 -6.84
CA LEU A 131 -5.24 -8.15 -5.75
C LEU A 131 -5.88 -8.30 -4.37
N MET A 132 -7.18 -7.97 -4.23
CA MET A 132 -7.92 -8.22 -2.99
C MET A 132 -8.15 -9.71 -2.76
N ASP A 133 -8.54 -10.46 -3.80
CA ASP A 133 -8.68 -11.92 -3.73
C ASP A 133 -7.36 -12.60 -3.38
N GLN A 134 -6.27 -12.21 -4.07
CA GLN A 134 -4.92 -12.68 -3.74
C GLN A 134 -4.54 -12.36 -2.29
N SER A 135 -4.87 -11.17 -1.80
CA SER A 135 -4.58 -10.78 -0.42
C SER A 135 -5.30 -11.68 0.60
N GLU A 136 -6.57 -12.00 0.37
CA GLU A 136 -7.35 -12.90 1.21
C GLU A 136 -6.72 -14.31 1.26
N GLU A 137 -6.33 -14.87 0.10
CA GLU A 137 -5.65 -16.17 0.02
C GLU A 137 -4.29 -16.16 0.76
N LEU A 138 -3.57 -15.03 0.71
CA LEU A 138 -2.30 -14.85 1.39
C LEU A 138 -2.47 -14.79 2.92
N ILE A 139 -3.53 -14.15 3.43
CA ILE A 139 -3.86 -14.20 4.87
C ILE A 139 -4.12 -15.64 5.31
N GLN A 140 -4.93 -16.39 4.55
CA GLN A 140 -5.28 -17.77 4.87
C GLN A 140 -4.07 -18.72 4.87
N SER A 141 -3.02 -18.37 4.14
CA SER A 141 -1.77 -19.14 4.05
C SER A 141 -0.65 -18.63 4.96
N GLY A 142 -0.93 -17.68 5.87
CA GLY A 142 0.04 -17.13 6.84
C GLY A 142 1.03 -16.13 6.23
N ARG A 143 0.77 -15.62 5.02
CA ARG A 143 1.67 -14.76 4.26
C ARG A 143 1.31 -13.29 4.41
N TYR A 144 1.28 -12.82 5.65
CA TYR A 144 0.73 -11.53 6.05
C TYR A 144 1.43 -10.32 5.44
N ILE A 145 2.77 -10.32 5.39
CA ILE A 145 3.56 -9.23 4.78
C ILE A 145 3.13 -9.02 3.33
N TYR A 146 2.98 -10.13 2.60
CA TYR A 146 2.64 -10.06 1.20
C TYR A 146 1.17 -9.69 0.97
N SER A 147 0.26 -10.19 1.82
CA SER A 147 -1.14 -9.75 1.84
C SER A 147 -1.26 -8.23 2.04
N MET A 148 -0.55 -7.66 3.02
CA MET A 148 -0.53 -6.20 3.22
C MET A 148 -0.09 -5.51 1.93
N PHE A 149 1.04 -5.93 1.37
CA PHE A 149 1.57 -5.34 0.14
C PHE A 149 0.55 -5.34 -1.01
N LYS A 150 -0.15 -6.46 -1.24
CA LYS A 150 -1.21 -6.55 -2.26
C LYS A 150 -2.40 -5.66 -1.96
N SER A 151 -2.81 -5.56 -0.70
CA SER A 151 -3.92 -4.70 -0.27
C SER A 151 -3.62 -3.21 -0.52
N TYR A 152 -2.40 -2.77 -0.24
CA TYR A 152 -1.97 -1.39 -0.54
C TYR A 152 -1.86 -1.14 -2.06
N GLN A 153 -1.44 -2.13 -2.86
CA GLN A 153 -1.50 -2.03 -4.33
C GLN A 153 -2.95 -1.88 -4.83
N ALA A 154 -3.87 -2.71 -4.33
CA ALA A 154 -5.30 -2.63 -4.68
C ALA A 154 -5.87 -1.25 -4.34
N THR A 155 -5.57 -0.76 -3.14
CA THR A 155 -5.95 0.59 -2.68
C THR A 155 -5.43 1.66 -3.64
N ALA A 156 -4.15 1.59 -4.02
CA ALA A 156 -3.54 2.54 -4.95
C ALA A 156 -4.24 2.53 -6.31
N ILE A 157 -4.52 1.36 -6.88
CA ILE A 157 -5.20 1.24 -8.17
C ILE A 157 -6.62 1.83 -8.12
N CYS A 158 -7.39 1.53 -7.07
CA CYS A 158 -8.72 2.10 -6.86
C CYS A 158 -8.66 3.63 -6.73
N ARG A 159 -7.68 4.18 -5.98
CA ARG A 159 -7.48 5.63 -5.87
C ARG A 159 -7.03 6.28 -7.17
N ILE A 160 -6.13 5.66 -7.94
CA ILE A 160 -5.71 6.17 -9.25
C ILE A 160 -6.93 6.35 -10.14
N ASN A 161 -7.82 5.35 -10.17
CA ASN A 161 -9.06 5.46 -10.94
C ASN A 161 -9.89 6.66 -10.49
N MET A 162 -10.15 6.79 -9.18
CA MET A 162 -10.90 7.92 -8.64
C MET A 162 -10.24 9.29 -8.89
N GLU A 163 -8.91 9.36 -8.86
CA GLU A 163 -8.15 10.60 -9.02
C GLU A 163 -7.94 11.00 -10.49
N THR A 164 -8.13 10.10 -11.45
CA THR A 164 -7.91 10.37 -12.88
C THR A 164 -9.19 10.54 -13.68
N VAL A 165 -10.31 9.97 -13.22
CA VAL A 165 -11.59 10.06 -13.92
C VAL A 165 -12.05 11.51 -14.04
N GLY A 166 -12.31 11.94 -15.29
CA GLY A 166 -12.90 13.24 -15.60
C GLY A 166 -11.97 14.45 -15.53
N LEU A 167 -10.66 14.25 -15.27
CA LEU A 167 -9.69 15.34 -15.22
C LEU A 167 -8.98 15.55 -16.55
N ASP A 168 -8.85 16.81 -16.96
CA ASP A 168 -8.02 17.18 -18.11
C ASP A 168 -6.52 17.26 -17.75
N ASN A 169 -5.68 17.29 -18.78
CA ASN A 169 -4.23 17.24 -18.62
C ASN A 169 -3.65 18.46 -17.86
N ASN A 170 -4.29 19.63 -17.95
CA ASN A 170 -3.85 20.83 -17.24
C ASN A 170 -4.16 20.73 -15.75
N THR A 171 -5.33 20.20 -15.43
CA THR A 171 -5.77 19.94 -14.06
C THR A 171 -4.89 18.88 -13.40
N LEU A 172 -4.56 17.80 -14.14
CA LEU A 172 -3.62 16.79 -13.69
C LEU A 172 -2.23 17.39 -13.41
N LYS A 173 -1.70 18.23 -14.29
CA LYS A 173 -0.41 18.91 -14.08
C LYS A 173 -0.37 19.70 -12.77
N ILE A 174 -1.40 20.50 -12.50
CA ILE A 174 -1.46 21.32 -11.28
C ILE A 174 -1.55 20.42 -10.04
N LYS A 175 -2.44 19.42 -10.08
CA LYS A 175 -2.62 18.46 -8.98
C LYS A 175 -1.33 17.71 -8.66
N VAL A 176 -0.67 17.13 -9.67
CA VAL A 176 0.58 16.36 -9.50
C VAL A 176 1.67 17.23 -8.90
N SER A 177 1.84 18.48 -9.37
CA SER A 177 2.85 19.39 -8.83
C SER A 177 2.65 19.66 -7.34
N ASN A 178 1.42 19.94 -6.92
CA ASN A 178 1.08 20.16 -5.51
C ASN A 178 1.30 18.88 -4.68
N ASP A 179 0.82 17.76 -5.19
CA ASP A 179 0.89 16.48 -4.50
C ASP A 179 2.33 15.96 -4.36
N ILE A 180 3.22 16.24 -5.31
CA ILE A 180 4.66 15.93 -5.22
C ILE A 180 5.28 16.65 -4.01
N ASN A 181 4.98 17.93 -3.83
CA ASN A 181 5.53 18.71 -2.73
C ASN A 181 5.00 18.23 -1.37
N VAL A 182 3.69 18.01 -1.28
CA VAL A 182 3.04 17.48 -0.06
C VAL A 182 3.61 16.11 0.30
N THR A 183 3.75 15.23 -0.69
CA THR A 183 4.30 13.88 -0.49
C THR A 183 5.75 13.96 -0.03
N ARG A 184 6.58 14.79 -0.68
CA ARG A 184 7.98 15.01 -0.27
C ARG A 184 8.08 15.51 1.17
N GLU A 185 7.25 16.48 1.56
CA GLU A 185 7.23 16.97 2.93
C GLU A 185 6.85 15.89 3.94
N LYS A 186 5.89 15.02 3.61
CA LYS A 186 5.52 13.87 4.44
C LYS A 186 6.70 12.90 4.59
N LEU A 187 7.35 12.51 3.49
CA LEU A 187 8.50 11.60 3.54
C LEU A 187 9.66 12.19 4.37
N CYS A 188 9.95 13.48 4.20
CA CYS A 188 10.95 14.17 5.03
C CYS A 188 10.57 14.18 6.53
N LYS A 189 9.28 14.24 6.87
CA LYS A 189 8.81 14.11 8.27
C LYS A 189 9.04 12.71 8.81
N GLU A 190 8.75 11.66 8.03
CA GLU A 190 9.01 10.27 8.43
C GLU A 190 10.50 9.98 8.59
N GLN A 191 11.34 10.46 7.68
CA GLN A 191 12.81 10.34 7.79
C GLN A 191 13.35 10.95 9.08
N ARG A 192 12.80 12.09 9.51
CA ARG A 192 13.17 12.70 10.81
C ARG A 192 12.75 11.88 12.02
N LYS A 193 11.79 10.97 11.89
CA LYS A 193 11.42 9.98 12.92
C LYS A 193 12.27 8.70 12.83
N GLY A 194 13.26 8.65 11.93
CA GLY A 194 14.09 7.47 11.71
C GLY A 194 13.48 6.44 10.74
N ILE A 195 12.38 6.79 10.05
CA ILE A 195 11.71 5.89 9.10
C ILE A 195 12.15 6.24 7.69
N ILE A 196 12.71 5.27 6.98
CA ILE A 196 13.14 5.42 5.59
C ILE A 196 12.22 4.58 4.69
N PRO A 197 11.14 5.17 4.14
CA PRO A 197 10.18 4.49 3.28
C PRO A 197 10.74 4.40 1.84
N ILE A 198 11.62 3.44 1.60
CA ILE A 198 12.35 3.30 0.32
C ILE A 198 11.39 3.13 -0.86
N MET A 199 10.29 2.40 -0.69
CA MET A 199 9.30 2.20 -1.76
C MET A 199 8.62 3.52 -2.13
N ALA A 200 8.17 4.26 -1.12
CA ALA A 200 7.53 5.54 -1.33
C ALA A 200 8.48 6.55 -2.01
N MET A 201 9.74 6.56 -1.59
CA MET A 201 10.77 7.40 -2.20
C MET A 201 11.00 7.02 -3.66
N SER A 202 11.19 5.74 -3.98
CA SER A 202 11.39 5.28 -5.36
C SER A 202 10.21 5.67 -6.26
N TYR A 203 8.97 5.46 -5.81
CA TYR A 203 7.80 5.85 -6.59
C TYR A 203 7.64 7.36 -6.74
N LEU A 204 8.02 8.15 -5.74
CA LEU A 204 8.04 9.61 -5.84
C LEU A 204 9.04 10.09 -6.90
N GLU A 205 10.22 9.47 -6.97
CA GLU A 205 11.22 9.78 -8.00
C GLU A 205 10.70 9.47 -9.41
N TYR A 206 10.06 8.30 -9.59
CA TYR A 206 9.40 7.99 -10.87
C TYR A 206 8.31 8.99 -11.22
N ALA A 207 7.45 9.36 -10.26
CA ALA A 207 6.41 10.35 -10.47
C ALA A 207 6.98 11.70 -10.94
N GLN A 208 8.08 12.16 -10.34
CA GLN A 208 8.76 13.38 -10.76
C GLN A 208 9.33 13.26 -12.18
N SER A 209 9.92 12.11 -12.53
CA SER A 209 10.42 11.87 -13.89
C SER A 209 9.30 11.95 -14.93
N PHE A 210 8.16 11.32 -14.70
CA PHE A 210 7.01 11.40 -15.61
C PHE A 210 6.43 12.81 -15.68
N TYR A 211 6.32 13.50 -14.55
CA TYR A 211 5.88 14.90 -14.51
C TYR A 211 6.76 15.80 -15.37
N ASN A 212 8.08 15.69 -15.23
CA ASN A 212 9.05 16.48 -15.98
C ASN A 212 9.01 16.20 -17.49
N ASN A 213 8.63 14.98 -17.88
CA ASN A 213 8.45 14.57 -19.27
C ASN A 213 7.06 14.95 -19.85
N GLY A 214 6.19 15.57 -19.05
CA GLY A 214 4.85 15.98 -19.47
C GLY A 214 3.80 14.85 -19.45
N ASP A 215 4.14 13.68 -18.91
CA ASP A 215 3.25 12.53 -18.78
C ASP A 215 2.57 12.56 -17.40
N TYR A 216 1.56 13.42 -17.27
CA TYR A 216 0.92 13.65 -15.98
C TYR A 216 0.03 12.48 -15.53
N VAL A 217 -0.45 11.65 -16.45
CA VAL A 217 -1.23 10.45 -16.12
C VAL A 217 -0.33 9.45 -15.39
N ASN A 218 0.83 9.11 -15.96
CA ASN A 218 1.77 8.25 -15.27
C ASN A 218 2.34 8.91 -14.00
N ALA A 219 2.53 10.23 -14.00
CA ALA A 219 2.93 10.93 -12.78
C ALA A 219 1.91 10.77 -11.64
N VAL A 220 0.60 10.82 -11.91
CA VAL A 220 -0.45 10.51 -10.91
C VAL A 220 -0.33 9.07 -10.45
N VAL A 221 -0.22 8.11 -11.37
CA VAL A 221 -0.10 6.68 -11.04
C VAL A 221 1.02 6.45 -10.02
N TYR A 222 2.24 6.88 -10.34
CA TYR A 222 3.39 6.67 -9.48
C TYR A 222 3.32 7.48 -8.19
N LEU A 223 2.73 8.67 -8.21
CA LEU A 223 2.56 9.48 -7.01
C LEU A 223 1.55 8.87 -6.04
N THR A 224 0.47 8.26 -6.55
CA THR A 224 -0.50 7.55 -5.72
C THR A 224 0.12 6.31 -5.09
N TYR A 225 0.92 5.54 -5.84
CA TYR A 225 1.73 4.47 -5.24
C TYR A 225 2.67 5.00 -4.15
N ALA A 226 3.36 6.11 -4.38
CA ALA A 226 4.25 6.70 -3.38
C ALA A 226 3.51 7.03 -2.08
N LYS A 227 2.31 7.62 -2.17
CA LYS A 227 1.49 7.96 -0.99
C LYS A 227 1.00 6.72 -0.25
N GLU A 228 0.52 5.71 -0.97
CA GLU A 228 0.02 4.47 -0.36
C GLU A 228 1.16 3.69 0.30
N PHE A 229 2.33 3.59 -0.34
CA PHE A 229 3.46 2.92 0.27
C PHE A 229 4.07 3.71 1.43
N ALA A 230 4.00 5.05 1.43
CA ALA A 230 4.37 5.83 2.61
C ALA A 230 3.45 5.53 3.80
N TYR A 231 2.16 5.33 3.54
CA TYR A 231 1.19 4.97 4.57
C TYR A 231 1.38 3.51 5.04
N PHE A 232 1.78 2.61 4.14
CA PHE A 232 2.19 1.24 4.49
C PHE A 232 3.36 1.25 5.48
N THR A 233 4.43 1.99 5.17
CA THR A 233 5.58 2.11 6.06
C THR A 233 5.17 2.67 7.42
N GLU A 234 4.39 3.75 7.43
CA GLU A 234 3.93 4.40 8.66
C GLU A 234 3.08 3.46 9.53
N GLN A 235 2.18 2.68 8.91
CA GLN A 235 1.32 1.74 9.61
C GLN A 235 2.14 0.61 10.25
N ILE A 236 3.06 0.00 9.52
CA ILE A 236 3.91 -1.07 10.07
C ILE A 236 4.82 -0.53 11.17
N ALA A 237 5.35 0.68 11.02
CA ALA A 237 6.12 1.32 12.07
C ALA A 237 5.32 1.53 13.36
N TYR A 238 4.01 1.80 13.23
CA TYR A 238 3.10 1.91 14.36
C TYR A 238 2.81 0.54 14.99
N ASP A 239 2.50 -0.47 14.16
CA ASP A 239 2.16 -1.81 14.63
C ASP A 239 3.35 -2.48 15.35
N LEU A 240 4.57 -2.30 14.84
CA LEU A 240 5.80 -2.79 15.48
C LEU A 240 6.27 -1.94 16.68
N GLY A 241 5.48 -0.93 17.09
CA GLY A 241 5.80 -0.07 18.23
C GLY A 241 7.05 0.83 18.04
N ILE A 242 7.60 0.91 16.82
CA ILE A 242 8.75 1.76 16.47
C ILE A 242 8.35 3.23 16.59
N ILE A 243 7.13 3.57 16.17
CA ILE A 243 6.51 4.86 16.46
C ILE A 243 5.63 4.72 17.69
N VAL A 244 6.15 5.06 18.86
CA VAL A 244 5.29 5.33 20.02
C VAL A 244 4.52 6.61 19.72
N HIS A 245 3.19 6.50 19.62
CA HIS A 245 2.33 7.68 19.53
C HIS A 245 2.62 8.61 20.73
N ILE A 246 3.23 9.77 20.49
CA ILE A 246 2.66 10.98 21.08
C ILE A 246 1.27 11.00 20.45
N ARG A 247 0.30 10.47 21.19
CA ARG A 247 -1.11 10.60 20.89
C ARG A 247 -1.33 12.09 20.66
N ASN A 248 -1.39 12.52 19.40
CA ASN A 248 -2.05 13.75 19.05
C ASN A 248 -3.49 13.50 19.47
N LYS A 249 -3.78 13.79 20.74
CA LYS A 249 -5.11 14.20 21.15
C LYS A 249 -5.55 15.16 20.04
N PRO A 250 -6.79 15.03 19.52
CA PRO A 250 -7.29 15.98 18.54
C PRO A 250 -6.92 17.38 19.03
N LEU A 251 -6.41 18.22 18.13
CA LEU A 251 -6.15 19.65 18.37
C LEU A 251 -7.49 20.35 18.65
N ILE A 252 -8.09 20.01 19.77
CA ILE A 252 -9.10 20.78 20.45
C ILE A 252 -8.37 21.18 21.73
N PRO A 253 -8.05 22.46 21.93
CA PRO A 253 -7.62 22.91 23.23
C PRO A 253 -8.75 22.54 24.19
N ARG A 254 -8.48 21.61 25.11
CA ARG A 254 -9.33 21.38 26.28
C ARG A 254 -9.11 22.55 27.25
N SER A 255 -9.45 23.76 26.81
CA SER A 255 -9.95 24.77 27.73
C SER A 255 -11.33 24.27 28.16
N PHE A 256 -11.59 24.29 29.46
CA PHE A 256 -12.93 24.11 30.04
C PHE A 256 -13.98 24.87 29.21
N GLY A 257 -14.67 24.14 28.34
CA GLY A 257 -15.75 24.64 27.49
C GLY A 257 -16.92 23.74 27.76
N ILE A 258 -17.93 24.29 28.42
CA ILE A 258 -19.23 23.68 28.68
C ILE A 258 -19.64 22.87 27.43
N ASP A 259 -19.88 21.56 27.60
CA ASP A 259 -20.27 20.67 26.49
C ASP A 259 -21.36 21.37 25.66
N SER A 260 -21.23 21.34 24.33
CA SER A 260 -22.11 22.09 23.42
C SER A 260 -23.59 21.82 23.72
N TYR A 261 -23.94 20.60 24.13
CA TYR A 261 -25.27 20.21 24.59
C TYR A 261 -25.73 20.95 25.86
N VAL A 262 -24.84 21.22 26.82
CA VAL A 262 -25.12 22.00 28.04
C VAL A 262 -25.28 23.48 27.71
N LEU A 263 -24.52 24.02 26.74
CA LEU A 263 -24.71 25.38 26.25
C LEU A 263 -26.07 25.53 25.53
N TYR A 264 -26.44 24.58 24.66
CA TYR A 264 -27.74 24.57 24.01
C TYR A 264 -28.89 24.43 25.03
N LEU A 265 -28.71 23.62 26.07
CA LEU A 265 -29.68 23.48 27.16
C LEU A 265 -29.85 24.80 27.94
N LEU A 266 -28.75 25.48 28.27
CA LEU A 266 -28.79 26.76 29.00
C LEU A 266 -29.43 27.88 28.15
N LEU A 267 -29.12 27.95 26.86
CA LEU A 267 -29.75 28.90 25.93
C LEU A 267 -31.25 28.62 25.76
N PHE A 268 -31.64 27.34 25.69
CA PHE A 268 -33.04 26.94 25.63
C PHE A 268 -33.81 27.35 26.90
N LEU A 269 -33.24 27.13 28.09
CA LEU A 269 -33.85 27.52 29.37
C LEU A 269 -33.94 29.05 29.53
N LEU A 270 -32.94 29.80 29.08
CA LEU A 270 -32.98 31.27 29.02
C LEU A 270 -34.08 31.77 28.08
N GLY A 271 -34.23 31.14 26.90
CA GLY A 271 -35.30 31.46 25.96
C GLY A 271 -36.71 31.25 26.56
N LEU A 272 -36.91 30.18 27.31
CA LEU A 272 -38.17 29.93 28.04
C LEU A 272 -38.42 30.98 29.12
N GLY A 273 -37.39 31.35 29.89
CA GLY A 273 -37.50 32.37 30.93
C GLY A 273 -37.90 33.75 30.39
N ILE A 274 -37.29 34.17 29.27
CA ILE A 274 -37.64 35.44 28.60
C ILE A 274 -39.06 35.39 28.05
N GLY A 275 -39.50 34.25 27.50
CA GLY A 275 -40.88 34.08 27.01
C GLY A 275 -41.93 34.21 28.11
N VAL A 276 -41.67 33.65 29.30
CA VAL A 276 -42.56 33.75 30.47
C VAL A 276 -42.60 35.20 31.00
N LEU A 277 -41.45 35.86 31.12
CA LEU A 277 -41.37 37.27 31.55
C LEU A 277 -42.07 38.21 30.57
N TYR A 278 -41.90 38.02 29.26
CA TYR A 278 -42.58 38.81 28.24
C TYR A 278 -44.11 38.68 28.32
N ARG A 279 -44.61 37.47 28.63
CA ARG A 279 -46.04 37.22 28.79
C ARG A 279 -46.60 37.83 30.08
N ALA A 280 -45.81 37.84 31.15
CA ALA A 280 -46.19 38.44 32.44
C ALA A 280 -46.24 39.97 32.42
N VAL A 281 -45.42 40.63 31.58
CA VAL A 281 -45.42 42.10 31.43
C VAL A 281 -46.54 42.61 30.50
N ARG A 282 -47.16 41.72 29.72
CA ARG A 282 -48.27 42.04 28.79
C ARG A 282 -49.66 41.67 29.31
N MET A 283 -49.77 41.12 30.53
CA MET A 283 -51.02 40.99 31.28
C MET A 283 -51.16 42.19 32.23
#